data_AF-A0A3C2CL76-F1
#
_entry.id   AF-A0A3C2CL76-F1
#
_cell.length_a   1.000
_cell.length_b   1.000
_cell.length_c   1.000
_cell.angle_alpha   90.00
_cell.angle_beta   90.00
_cell.angle_gamma   90.00
#
_symmetry.space_group_name_H-M   'P 1'
#
loop_
_entity.id
_entity.type
_entity.pdbx_description
1 polymer ?
#
loop_
_entity_poly.entity_id
_entity_poly.type
_entity_poly.pdbx_seq_one_letter_code
_entity_poly.pdbx_strand_id
1 'polypeptide(L)'
;MSEILSPGEARSPGISYQELLDTDTHEVPEVLRLESPRFLGDDDISITRYTTREWHDIEVEKLWSRVWQYACREEEIPEVGDYYVYDIAKASYIVMRSAPDEIQAYPNACLHRGRRLKDYDGNCSEIRCPFHGHCWEISGELKDIPASWDFPHLEERGSDYHLPEIQVATWAGFVFINPDPDCEPFEDFLGDMADHFEGWDLANRYKQAHIAKVIDCNWKISQEAF
;
A
#
# COMPACT_ATOMS: atom_id res chain seq x y z
N MET A 1 -5.06 -20.80 47.31
CA MET A 1 -5.16 -21.42 45.98
C MET A 1 -5.53 -20.28 45.05
N SER A 2 -4.65 -19.87 44.13
CA SER A 2 -5.04 -18.82 43.18
C SER A 2 -6.20 -19.37 42.35
N GLU A 3 -7.28 -18.61 42.26
CA GLU A 3 -8.33 -18.90 41.29
C GLU A 3 -7.68 -18.97 39.90
N ILE A 4 -7.97 -20.04 39.18
CA ILE A 4 -7.54 -20.18 37.78
C ILE A 4 -8.44 -19.23 37.01
N LEU A 5 -7.87 -18.13 36.51
CA LEU A 5 -8.57 -17.15 35.67
C LEU A 5 -8.92 -17.78 34.32
N SER A 6 -10.01 -17.32 33.70
CA SER A 6 -10.33 -17.71 32.33
C SER A 6 -9.34 -17.07 31.35
N PRO A 7 -9.14 -17.66 30.15
CA PRO A 7 -8.27 -17.07 29.13
C PRO A 7 -8.65 -15.61 28.83
N GLY A 8 -7.66 -14.73 28.81
CA GLY A 8 -7.85 -13.28 28.60
C GLY A 8 -8.25 -12.47 29.84
N GLU A 9 -8.55 -13.10 30.98
CA GLU A 9 -8.91 -12.39 32.22
C GLU A 9 -7.70 -11.99 33.06
N ALA A 10 -6.51 -12.53 32.76
CA ALA A 10 -5.28 -12.18 33.46
C ALA A 10 -4.91 -10.71 33.25
N ARG A 11 -4.80 -9.95 34.34
CA ARG A 11 -4.37 -8.55 34.35
C ARG A 11 -3.45 -8.25 35.53
N SER A 12 -2.75 -7.12 35.46
CA SER A 12 -1.99 -6.58 36.59
C SER A 12 -2.90 -6.48 37.84
N PRO A 13 -2.39 -6.82 39.04
CA PRO A 13 -3.14 -6.67 40.29
C PRO A 13 -3.31 -5.19 40.71
N GLY A 14 -2.71 -4.24 39.98
CA GLY A 14 -2.91 -2.80 40.19
C GLY A 14 -4.21 -2.27 39.59
N ILE A 15 -4.43 -0.97 39.80
CA ILE A 15 -5.55 -0.25 39.16
C ILE A 15 -5.43 -0.31 37.63
N SER A 16 -6.57 -0.31 36.95
CA SER A 16 -6.64 -0.27 35.48
C SER A 16 -6.18 1.08 34.96
N TYR A 17 -5.92 1.15 33.66
CA TYR A 17 -5.64 2.43 33.01
C TYR A 17 -6.81 3.41 33.18
N GLN A 18 -8.05 2.95 33.07
CA GLN A 18 -9.24 3.78 33.29
C GLN A 18 -9.37 4.27 34.74
N GLU A 19 -9.10 3.40 35.72
CA GLU A 19 -9.07 3.77 37.14
C GLU A 19 -7.95 4.78 37.43
N LEU A 20 -6.82 4.68 36.72
CA LEU A 20 -5.74 5.68 36.80
C LEU A 20 -6.19 7.02 36.22
N LEU A 21 -6.85 7.04 35.07
CA LEU A 21 -7.40 8.26 34.46
C LEU A 21 -8.44 8.95 35.38
N ASP A 22 -9.21 8.18 36.15
CA ASP A 22 -10.15 8.74 37.14
C ASP A 22 -9.45 9.50 38.29
N THR A 23 -8.15 9.29 38.47
CA THR A 23 -7.34 10.02 39.47
C THR A 23 -6.70 11.29 38.91
N ASP A 24 -6.86 11.57 37.61
CA ASP A 24 -6.28 12.77 37.01
C ASP A 24 -6.92 14.03 37.60
N THR A 25 -6.10 15.07 37.75
CA THR A 25 -6.54 16.38 38.25
C THR A 25 -7.17 17.24 37.17
N HIS A 26 -7.02 16.84 35.89
CA HIS A 26 -7.60 17.50 34.73
C HIS A 26 -8.67 16.63 34.08
N GLU A 27 -9.54 17.27 33.29
CA GLU A 27 -10.50 16.56 32.46
C GLU A 27 -9.77 15.67 31.45
N VAL A 28 -10.06 14.38 31.49
CA VAL A 28 -9.44 13.38 30.63
C VAL A 28 -10.13 13.40 29.26
N PRO A 29 -9.37 13.58 28.16
CA PRO A 29 -9.93 13.51 26.82
C PRO A 29 -10.65 12.19 26.54
N GLU A 30 -11.80 12.24 25.85
CA GLU A 30 -12.62 11.06 25.54
C GLU A 30 -11.85 9.97 24.80
N VAL A 31 -10.91 10.34 23.92
CA VAL A 31 -10.05 9.39 23.20
C VAL A 31 -9.23 8.49 24.14
N LEU A 32 -8.84 8.97 25.32
CA LEU A 32 -8.10 8.16 26.30
C LEU A 32 -9.01 7.18 27.07
N ARG A 33 -10.33 7.34 26.94
CA ARG A 33 -11.35 6.45 27.54
C ARG A 33 -11.77 5.31 26.61
N LEU A 34 -11.35 5.34 25.35
CA LEU A 34 -11.66 4.27 24.40
C LEU A 34 -10.86 3.00 24.74
N GLU A 35 -11.54 1.87 24.80
CA GLU A 35 -10.93 0.56 25.05
C GLU A 35 -11.50 -0.47 24.07
N SER A 36 -10.64 -1.30 23.50
CA SER A 36 -11.03 -2.45 22.67
C SER A 36 -10.18 -3.69 22.98
N PRO A 37 -10.13 -4.14 24.26
CA PRO A 37 -9.35 -5.32 24.62
C PRO A 37 -9.97 -6.55 23.96
N ARG A 38 -9.21 -7.21 23.09
CA ARG A 38 -9.62 -8.45 22.44
C ARG A 38 -8.62 -9.55 22.77
N PHE A 39 -9.11 -10.62 23.40
CA PHE A 39 -8.31 -11.83 23.57
C PHE A 39 -8.20 -12.56 22.23
N LEU A 40 -6.98 -12.64 21.70
CA LEU A 40 -6.69 -13.26 20.40
C LEU A 40 -6.10 -14.68 20.52
N GLY A 41 -6.04 -15.22 21.74
CA GLY A 41 -5.36 -16.47 22.06
C GLY A 41 -3.97 -16.22 22.68
N ASP A 42 -3.49 -17.23 23.40
CA ASP A 42 -2.18 -17.29 24.05
C ASP A 42 -1.32 -18.46 23.54
N ASP A 43 -1.77 -19.12 22.47
CA ASP A 43 -1.01 -20.16 21.78
C ASP A 43 0.26 -19.59 21.13
N ASP A 44 1.34 -20.37 21.16
CA ASP A 44 2.58 -20.04 20.46
C ASP A 44 2.35 -19.91 18.95
N ILE A 45 2.80 -18.78 18.38
CA ILE A 45 2.82 -18.60 16.93
C ILE A 45 3.96 -19.43 16.35
N SER A 46 3.64 -20.35 15.44
CA SER A 46 4.65 -21.19 14.78
C SER A 46 5.71 -20.35 14.07
N ILE A 47 6.99 -20.60 14.39
CA ILE A 47 8.15 -19.94 13.78
C ILE A 47 8.22 -20.12 12.25
N THR A 48 7.51 -21.12 11.71
CA THR A 48 7.47 -21.37 10.27
C THR A 48 6.86 -20.22 9.48
N ARG A 49 5.98 -19.41 10.09
CA ARG A 49 5.42 -18.19 9.48
C ARG A 49 6.50 -17.17 9.12
N TYR A 50 7.62 -17.20 9.81
CA TYR A 50 8.72 -16.26 9.60
C TYR A 50 9.85 -16.85 8.76
N THR A 51 10.01 -18.17 8.77
CA THR A 51 11.23 -18.83 8.29
C THR A 51 11.04 -19.65 7.01
N THR A 52 9.81 -20.00 6.61
CA THR A 52 9.60 -20.89 5.46
C THR A 52 9.13 -20.15 4.20
N ARG A 53 9.45 -20.77 3.05
CA ARG A 53 9.08 -20.23 1.74
C ARG A 53 7.58 -20.31 1.50
N GLU A 54 6.98 -21.42 1.90
CA GLU A 54 5.57 -21.73 1.70
C GLU A 54 4.68 -20.65 2.32
N TRP A 55 5.00 -20.21 3.54
CA TRP A 55 4.24 -19.15 4.21
C TRP A 55 4.34 -17.81 3.49
N HIS A 56 5.54 -17.42 3.03
CA HIS A 56 5.65 -16.18 2.28
C HIS A 56 4.97 -16.28 0.91
N ASP A 57 4.99 -17.41 0.20
CA ASP A 57 4.27 -17.50 -1.07
C ASP A 57 2.74 -17.36 -0.86
N ILE A 58 2.21 -17.88 0.25
CA ILE A 58 0.82 -17.62 0.67
C ILE A 58 0.58 -16.13 0.94
N GLU A 59 1.49 -15.45 1.65
CA GLU A 59 1.38 -14.00 1.92
C GLU A 59 1.42 -13.18 0.63
N VAL A 60 2.28 -13.55 -0.33
CA VAL A 60 2.32 -12.88 -1.64
C VAL A 60 1.00 -13.05 -2.40
N GLU A 61 0.40 -14.24 -2.34
CA GLU A 61 -0.85 -14.52 -3.06
C GLU A 61 -2.11 -13.97 -2.38
N LYS A 62 -2.11 -13.90 -1.05
CA LYS A 62 -3.33 -13.64 -0.26
C LYS A 62 -3.31 -12.34 0.52
N LEU A 63 -2.16 -11.71 0.70
CA LEU A 63 -2.01 -10.43 1.39
C LEU A 63 -1.54 -9.35 0.41
N TRP A 64 -0.32 -9.45 -0.12
CA TRP A 64 0.30 -8.37 -0.90
C TRP A 64 -0.38 -8.09 -2.24
N SER A 65 -1.13 -9.04 -2.79
CA SER A 65 -1.93 -8.85 -3.99
C SER A 65 -3.35 -8.34 -3.71
N ARG A 66 -3.76 -8.20 -2.44
CA ARG A 66 -5.16 -7.96 -2.04
C ARG A 66 -5.39 -6.84 -1.05
N VAL A 67 -4.33 -6.26 -0.50
CA VAL A 67 -4.42 -5.22 0.52
C VAL A 67 -4.01 -3.87 -0.04
N TRP A 68 -4.63 -2.82 0.47
CA TRP A 68 -4.21 -1.44 0.25
C TRP A 68 -2.81 -1.22 0.83
N GLN A 69 -1.92 -0.65 0.02
CA GLN A 69 -0.50 -0.53 0.30
C GLN A 69 -0.06 0.91 0.09
N TYR A 70 0.60 1.48 1.10
CA TYR A 70 1.24 2.78 0.97
C TYR A 70 2.37 2.69 -0.07
N ALA A 71 2.23 3.44 -1.16
CA ALA A 71 3.19 3.42 -2.26
C ALA A 71 4.16 4.60 -2.19
N CYS A 72 3.63 5.81 -2.09
CA CYS A 72 4.41 7.05 -2.03
C CYS A 72 3.56 8.19 -1.45
N ARG A 73 4.16 9.37 -1.35
CA ARG A 73 3.43 10.61 -1.09
C ARG A 73 3.14 11.41 -2.35
N GLU A 74 2.11 12.24 -2.29
CA GLU A 74 1.74 13.15 -3.37
C GLU A 74 2.89 14.11 -3.73
N GLU A 75 3.67 14.58 -2.75
CA GLU A 75 4.81 15.47 -3.01
C GLU A 75 6.03 14.77 -3.64
N GLU A 76 6.02 13.44 -3.73
CA GLU A 76 7.03 12.68 -4.48
C GLU A 76 6.73 12.62 -5.98
N ILE A 77 5.50 12.93 -6.37
CA ILE A 77 5.03 13.02 -7.75
C ILE A 77 4.24 14.34 -7.95
N PRO A 78 4.86 15.51 -7.76
CA PRO A 78 4.14 16.80 -7.75
C PRO A 78 3.57 17.22 -9.11
N GLU A 79 4.25 16.89 -10.21
CA GLU A 79 3.92 17.37 -11.55
C GLU A 79 3.30 16.28 -12.42
N VAL A 80 2.51 16.68 -13.41
CA VAL A 80 1.95 15.74 -14.40
C VAL A 80 3.08 15.03 -15.15
N GLY A 81 2.96 13.71 -15.25
CA GLY A 81 3.96 12.83 -15.82
C GLY A 81 5.00 12.32 -14.82
N ASP A 82 5.02 12.86 -13.58
CA ASP A 82 5.82 12.28 -12.50
C ASP A 82 5.26 10.91 -12.12
N TYR A 83 6.18 9.98 -11.85
CA TYR A 83 5.84 8.63 -11.46
C TYR A 83 6.83 8.07 -10.45
N TYR A 84 6.29 7.20 -9.60
CA TYR A 84 7.00 6.45 -8.57
C TYR A 84 6.92 4.95 -8.88
N VAL A 85 8.05 4.25 -8.76
CA VAL A 85 8.12 2.81 -8.98
C VAL A 85 7.97 2.10 -7.64
N TYR A 86 6.81 1.47 -7.44
CA TYR A 86 6.51 0.73 -6.22
C TYR A 86 6.74 -0.78 -6.43
N ASP A 87 7.69 -1.34 -5.68
CA ASP A 87 8.02 -2.77 -5.72
C ASP A 87 7.61 -3.45 -4.41
N ILE A 88 6.89 -4.57 -4.52
CA ILE A 88 6.52 -5.41 -3.38
C ILE A 88 6.62 -6.89 -3.75
N ALA A 89 7.38 -7.63 -2.95
CA ALA A 89 7.69 -9.05 -3.19
C ALA A 89 8.20 -9.33 -4.62
N LYS A 90 7.33 -9.87 -5.50
CA LYS A 90 7.65 -10.21 -6.90
C LYS A 90 6.98 -9.27 -7.91
N ALA A 91 6.19 -8.31 -7.44
CA ALA A 91 5.41 -7.40 -8.27
C ALA A 91 6.05 -6.00 -8.30
N SER A 92 5.78 -5.28 -9.38
CA SER A 92 6.25 -3.92 -9.61
C SER A 92 5.11 -3.11 -10.24
N TYR A 93 4.93 -1.89 -9.77
CA TYR A 93 3.87 -0.99 -10.19
C TYR A 93 4.44 0.40 -10.49
N ILE A 94 3.81 1.10 -11.43
CA ILE A 94 4.05 2.51 -11.72
C ILE A 94 2.89 3.27 -11.11
N VAL A 95 3.15 4.15 -10.15
CA VAL A 95 2.18 5.11 -9.61
C VAL A 95 2.45 6.46 -10.26
N MET A 96 1.50 7.02 -10.98
CA MET A 96 1.72 8.12 -11.92
C MET A 96 0.69 9.23 -11.76
N ARG A 97 1.15 10.49 -11.68
CA ARG A 97 0.26 11.65 -11.81
C ARG A 97 -0.05 11.86 -13.29
N SER A 98 -1.23 11.44 -13.73
CA SER A 98 -1.65 11.53 -15.13
C SER A 98 -2.31 12.87 -15.48
N ALA A 99 -2.86 13.57 -14.49
CA ALA A 99 -3.40 14.93 -14.60
C ALA A 99 -3.19 15.71 -13.29
N PRO A 100 -3.44 17.04 -13.24
CA PRO A 100 -3.17 17.84 -12.04
C PRO A 100 -3.76 17.26 -10.75
N ASP A 101 -5.00 16.76 -10.84
CA ASP A 101 -5.76 16.21 -9.71
C ASP A 101 -6.00 14.69 -9.85
N GLU A 102 -5.23 14.00 -10.68
CA GLU A 102 -5.45 12.59 -11.01
C GLU A 102 -4.16 11.77 -10.89
N ILE A 103 -4.21 10.71 -10.09
CA ILE A 103 -3.14 9.72 -9.92
C ILE A 103 -3.71 8.35 -10.29
N GLN A 104 -3.03 7.67 -11.20
CA GLN A 104 -3.35 6.33 -11.65
C GLN A 104 -2.17 5.40 -11.39
N ALA A 105 -2.41 4.09 -11.33
CA ALA A 105 -1.37 3.10 -11.18
C ALA A 105 -1.52 1.95 -12.16
N TYR A 106 -0.40 1.39 -12.60
CA TYR A 106 -0.36 0.30 -13.57
C TYR A 106 0.66 -0.77 -13.15
N PRO A 107 0.48 -2.06 -13.50
CA PRO A 107 1.57 -3.01 -13.45
C PRO A 107 2.75 -2.51 -14.29
N ASN A 108 3.96 -2.58 -13.74
CA ASN A 108 5.19 -2.16 -14.42
C ASN A 108 5.67 -3.23 -15.40
N ALA A 109 4.81 -3.62 -16.35
CA ALA A 109 5.06 -4.69 -17.29
C ALA A 109 4.41 -4.39 -18.65
N CYS A 110 5.22 -4.37 -19.70
CA CYS A 110 4.77 -4.20 -21.07
C CYS A 110 3.85 -5.35 -21.52
N LEU A 111 2.69 -5.03 -22.08
CA LEU A 111 1.72 -6.02 -22.56
C LEU A 111 2.21 -6.86 -23.75
N HIS A 112 3.28 -6.45 -24.44
CA HIS A 112 3.85 -7.24 -25.54
C HIS A 112 4.60 -8.48 -25.04
N ARG A 113 5.60 -8.32 -24.16
CA ARG A 113 6.47 -9.43 -23.70
C ARG A 113 6.87 -9.33 -22.22
N GLY A 114 6.11 -8.61 -21.41
CA GLY A 114 6.32 -8.49 -19.96
C GLY A 114 7.60 -7.74 -19.56
N ARG A 115 8.25 -7.01 -20.49
CA ARG A 115 9.42 -6.20 -20.14
C ARG A 115 8.99 -5.08 -19.17
N ARG A 116 9.75 -4.91 -18.09
CA ARG A 116 9.60 -3.77 -17.17
C ARG A 116 9.64 -2.44 -17.92
N LEU A 117 8.67 -1.57 -17.64
CA LEU A 117 8.49 -0.30 -18.36
C LEU A 117 9.38 0.80 -17.78
N LYS A 118 9.52 0.86 -16.44
CA LYS A 118 10.34 1.84 -15.71
C LYS A 118 11.22 1.17 -14.67
N ASP A 119 12.51 1.53 -14.65
CA ASP A 119 13.49 0.98 -13.70
C ASP A 119 13.61 1.80 -12.41
N TYR A 120 13.27 3.09 -12.45
CA TYR A 120 13.41 4.06 -11.35
C TYR A 120 12.39 5.19 -11.50
N ASP A 121 12.09 5.87 -10.38
CA ASP A 121 11.21 7.04 -10.29
C ASP A 121 11.65 8.16 -11.25
N GLY A 122 10.71 8.95 -11.74
CA GLY A 122 11.06 10.06 -12.61
C GLY A 122 9.85 10.75 -13.21
N ASN A 123 10.08 11.43 -14.33
CA ASN A 123 9.05 12.11 -15.10
C ASN A 123 9.07 11.63 -16.55
N CYS A 124 7.90 11.48 -17.17
CA CYS A 124 7.81 11.27 -18.61
C CYS A 124 6.50 11.80 -19.20
N SER A 125 6.53 12.12 -20.50
CA SER A 125 5.33 12.47 -21.28
C SER A 125 4.63 11.26 -21.89
N GLU A 126 5.23 10.07 -21.83
CA GLU A 126 4.68 8.81 -22.32
C GLU A 126 5.39 7.59 -21.69
N ILE A 127 4.68 6.47 -21.61
CA ILE A 127 5.19 5.20 -21.11
C ILE A 127 5.65 4.35 -22.30
N ARG A 128 6.91 4.52 -22.69
CA ARG A 128 7.51 3.75 -23.79
C ARG A 128 8.33 2.56 -23.29
N CYS A 129 8.00 1.37 -23.78
CA CYS A 129 8.72 0.14 -23.46
C CYS A 129 10.16 0.16 -24.04
N PRO A 130 11.21 -0.06 -23.22
CA PRO A 130 12.60 0.01 -23.68
C PRO A 130 13.04 -1.17 -24.56
N PHE A 131 12.16 -2.15 -24.82
CA PHE A 131 12.49 -3.32 -25.63
C PHE A 131 12.09 -3.16 -27.10
N HIS A 132 10.79 -3.02 -27.37
CA HIS A 132 10.26 -2.93 -28.74
C HIS A 132 9.49 -1.62 -29.00
N GLY A 133 9.51 -0.68 -28.06
CA GLY A 133 8.96 0.66 -28.28
C GLY A 133 7.45 0.78 -28.27
N HIS A 134 6.68 -0.26 -27.89
CA HIS A 134 5.25 -0.10 -27.57
C HIS A 134 5.10 1.03 -26.56
N CYS A 135 4.17 1.94 -26.85
CA CYS A 135 4.03 3.18 -26.13
C CYS A 135 2.58 3.39 -25.71
N TRP A 136 2.42 3.83 -24.47
CA TRP A 136 1.15 4.25 -23.90
C TRP A 136 1.25 5.72 -23.48
N GLU A 137 0.13 6.43 -23.51
CA GLU A 137 0.01 7.72 -22.83
C GLU A 137 0.19 7.52 -21.32
N ILE A 138 0.43 8.60 -20.58
CA ILE A 138 0.55 8.57 -19.12
C ILE A 138 -0.76 8.16 -18.41
N SER A 139 -1.90 8.25 -19.12
CA SER A 139 -3.19 7.71 -18.70
C SER A 139 -3.35 6.21 -18.95
N GLY A 140 -2.33 5.52 -19.46
CA GLY A 140 -2.35 4.09 -19.73
C GLY A 140 -2.93 3.70 -21.09
N GLU A 141 -3.49 4.64 -21.85
CA GLU A 141 -4.05 4.40 -23.18
C GLU A 141 -2.99 4.06 -24.22
N LEU A 142 -3.29 3.16 -25.17
CA LEU A 142 -2.35 2.84 -26.24
C LEU A 142 -2.13 4.07 -27.12
N LYS A 143 -0.86 4.46 -27.28
CA LYS A 143 -0.46 5.60 -28.08
C LYS A 143 0.13 5.22 -29.43
N ASP A 144 1.12 4.32 -29.41
CA ASP A 144 1.94 4.03 -30.59
C ASP A 144 2.56 2.62 -30.48
N ILE A 145 2.58 1.93 -31.62
CA ILE A 145 3.25 0.64 -31.80
C ILE A 145 4.15 0.76 -33.02
N PRO A 146 5.48 0.63 -32.85
CA PRO A 146 6.37 0.55 -34.00
C PRO A 146 5.98 -0.58 -34.94
N ALA A 147 5.94 -0.28 -36.24
CA ALA A 147 5.45 -1.22 -37.27
C ALA A 147 4.00 -1.69 -37.03
N SER A 148 3.10 -0.78 -36.63
CA SER A 148 1.69 -1.08 -36.35
C SER A 148 0.95 -1.86 -37.45
N TRP A 149 1.38 -1.74 -38.71
CA TRP A 149 0.83 -2.50 -39.85
C TRP A 149 0.95 -4.02 -39.70
N ASP A 150 1.89 -4.52 -38.87
CA ASP A 150 2.03 -5.94 -38.54
C ASP A 150 1.06 -6.39 -37.43
N PHE A 151 0.32 -5.44 -36.81
CA PHE A 151 -0.58 -5.67 -35.67
C PHE A 151 -2.03 -5.18 -35.90
N PRO A 152 -2.69 -5.51 -37.03
CA PRO A 152 -4.07 -5.06 -37.28
C PRO A 152 -5.09 -5.55 -36.24
N HIS A 153 -4.82 -6.70 -35.62
CA HIS A 153 -5.63 -7.26 -34.53
C HIS A 153 -5.59 -6.43 -33.24
N LEU A 154 -4.59 -5.55 -33.06
CA LEU A 154 -4.56 -4.61 -31.92
C LEU A 154 -5.39 -3.36 -32.23
N GLU A 155 -5.47 -2.94 -33.49
CA GLU A 155 -6.40 -1.88 -33.91
C GLU A 155 -7.86 -2.32 -33.74
N GLU A 156 -8.17 -3.59 -34.03
CA GLU A 156 -9.51 -4.17 -33.80
C GLU A 156 -9.93 -4.17 -32.33
N ARG A 157 -8.96 -4.24 -31.41
CA ARG A 157 -9.23 -4.11 -29.96
C ARG A 157 -9.52 -2.66 -29.56
N GLY A 158 -9.09 -1.67 -30.35
CA GLY A 158 -9.31 -0.26 -30.05
C GLY A 158 -8.90 0.12 -28.64
N SER A 159 -9.83 0.71 -27.88
CA SER A 159 -9.64 1.11 -26.49
C SER A 159 -9.40 -0.05 -25.53
N ASP A 160 -9.70 -1.30 -25.91
CA ASP A 160 -9.55 -2.47 -25.02
C ASP A 160 -8.08 -2.95 -24.89
N TYR A 161 -7.12 -2.23 -25.48
CA TYR A 161 -5.68 -2.51 -25.36
C TYR A 161 -4.92 -1.40 -24.59
N HIS A 162 -5.45 -1.01 -23.43
CA HIS A 162 -4.81 -0.09 -22.50
C HIS A 162 -3.99 -0.86 -21.43
N LEU A 163 -3.11 -0.16 -20.71
CA LEU A 163 -2.47 -0.72 -19.51
C LEU A 163 -3.54 -1.04 -18.46
N PRO A 164 -3.51 -2.24 -17.84
CA PRO A 164 -4.42 -2.56 -16.75
C PRO A 164 -4.25 -1.56 -15.61
N GLU A 165 -5.36 -1.02 -15.13
CA GLU A 165 -5.37 -0.08 -14.02
C GLU A 165 -5.39 -0.83 -12.68
N ILE A 166 -4.74 -0.23 -11.69
CA ILE A 166 -4.69 -0.67 -10.31
C ILE A 166 -5.45 0.35 -9.47
N GLN A 167 -6.18 -0.12 -8.45
CA GLN A 167 -6.96 0.78 -7.59
C GLN A 167 -6.00 1.74 -6.89
N VAL A 168 -6.31 3.03 -6.90
CA VAL A 168 -5.55 4.09 -6.24
C VAL A 168 -6.48 4.85 -5.31
N ALA A 169 -5.96 5.20 -4.14
CA ALA A 169 -6.64 6.09 -3.22
C ALA A 169 -5.64 7.04 -2.57
N THR A 170 -6.13 8.21 -2.15
CA THR A 170 -5.32 9.17 -1.40
C THR A 170 -5.94 9.49 -0.05
N TRP A 171 -5.09 9.64 0.97
CA TRP A 171 -5.50 10.14 2.29
C TRP A 171 -4.41 11.02 2.85
N ALA A 172 -4.74 12.27 3.18
CA ALA A 172 -3.83 13.21 3.81
C ALA A 172 -2.42 13.26 3.17
N GLY A 173 -2.35 13.26 1.83
CA GLY A 173 -1.13 13.23 1.01
C GLY A 173 -0.51 11.85 0.76
N PHE A 174 -1.03 10.77 1.38
CA PHE A 174 -0.59 9.38 1.21
C PHE A 174 -1.27 8.76 0.02
N VAL A 175 -0.48 8.23 -0.92
CA VAL A 175 -0.97 7.50 -2.09
C VAL A 175 -0.89 6.02 -1.80
N PHE A 176 -2.04 5.35 -1.87
CA PHE A 176 -2.17 3.91 -1.70
C PHE A 176 -2.53 3.25 -3.02
N ILE A 177 -2.08 2.01 -3.18
CA ILE A 177 -2.51 1.14 -4.28
C ILE A 177 -3.14 -0.15 -3.74
N ASN A 178 -4.08 -0.73 -4.48
CA ASN A 178 -4.53 -2.11 -4.26
C ASN A 178 -4.59 -2.88 -5.59
N PRO A 179 -3.78 -3.94 -5.76
CA PRO A 179 -3.78 -4.74 -6.98
C PRO A 179 -5.05 -5.58 -7.22
N ASP A 180 -5.89 -5.76 -6.20
CA ASP A 180 -7.15 -6.51 -6.32
C ASP A 180 -8.25 -5.60 -6.85
N PRO A 181 -8.80 -5.85 -8.06
CA PRO A 181 -9.89 -5.04 -8.61
C PRO A 181 -11.19 -5.17 -7.81
N ASP A 182 -11.31 -6.23 -7.01
CA ASP A 182 -12.46 -6.51 -6.15
C ASP A 182 -12.18 -6.14 -4.68
N CYS A 183 -11.20 -5.27 -4.43
CA CYS A 183 -10.85 -4.85 -3.07
C CYS A 183 -12.00 -4.13 -2.36
N GLU A 184 -11.94 -4.13 -1.03
CA GLU A 184 -12.82 -3.27 -0.24
C GLU A 184 -12.53 -1.78 -0.52
N PRO A 185 -13.54 -0.90 -0.39
CA PRO A 185 -13.33 0.54 -0.48
C PRO A 185 -12.21 1.01 0.45
N PHE A 186 -11.45 2.00 -0.01
CA PHE A 186 -10.29 2.47 0.76
C PHE A 186 -10.70 3.07 2.11
N GLU A 187 -11.85 3.73 2.19
CA GLU A 187 -12.38 4.30 3.42
C GLU A 187 -12.69 3.22 4.47
N ASP A 188 -13.22 2.07 4.02
CA ASP A 188 -13.48 0.92 4.89
C ASP A 188 -12.17 0.29 5.39
N PHE A 189 -11.17 0.19 4.51
CA PHE A 189 -9.83 -0.28 4.87
C PHE A 189 -9.14 0.64 5.88
N LEU A 190 -9.28 1.96 5.71
CA LEU A 190 -8.67 2.95 6.59
C LEU A 190 -9.33 2.95 7.97
N GLY A 191 -10.65 2.72 8.03
CA GLY A 191 -11.43 2.71 9.26
C GLY A 191 -11.24 3.99 10.08
N ASP A 192 -11.18 3.86 11.40
CA ASP A 192 -11.08 4.99 12.34
C ASP A 192 -9.68 5.64 12.36
N MET A 193 -8.74 5.18 11.52
CA MET A 193 -7.40 5.75 11.45
C MET A 193 -7.45 7.23 11.05
N ALA A 194 -8.34 7.61 10.13
CA ALA A 194 -8.48 8.99 9.70
C ALA A 194 -8.80 9.93 10.88
N ASP A 195 -9.74 9.51 11.74
CA ASP A 195 -10.20 10.29 12.89
C ASP A 195 -9.08 10.45 13.93
N HIS A 196 -8.29 9.40 14.17
CA HIS A 196 -7.15 9.46 15.10
C HIS A 196 -6.09 10.49 14.70
N PHE A 197 -5.98 10.82 13.41
CA PHE A 197 -5.00 11.76 12.88
C PHE A 197 -5.58 13.11 12.43
N GLU A 198 -6.86 13.39 12.67
CA GLU A 198 -7.51 14.65 12.22
C GLU A 198 -6.80 15.91 12.74
N GLY A 199 -6.26 15.85 13.97
CA GLY A 199 -5.51 16.96 14.55
C GLY A 199 -4.14 17.22 13.91
N TRP A 200 -3.69 16.36 12.99
CA TRP A 200 -2.36 16.43 12.38
C TRP A 200 -2.49 16.84 10.91
N ASP A 201 -1.85 17.95 10.55
CA ASP A 201 -1.77 18.46 9.18
C ASP A 201 -0.79 17.63 8.32
N LEU A 202 -1.12 16.35 8.12
CA LEU A 202 -0.30 15.35 7.42
C LEU A 202 -0.18 15.62 5.91
N ALA A 203 -1.21 16.23 5.31
CA ALA A 203 -1.22 16.60 3.89
C ALA A 203 -0.15 17.66 3.57
N ASN A 204 0.17 18.54 4.51
CA ASN A 204 1.20 19.56 4.37
C ASN A 204 2.51 19.16 5.07
N ARG A 205 2.86 17.88 4.99
CA ARG A 205 4.17 17.35 5.38
C ARG A 205 4.88 16.87 4.13
N TYR A 206 6.21 16.91 4.19
CA TYR A 206 7.04 16.42 3.10
C TYR A 206 8.14 15.51 3.62
N LYS A 207 8.53 14.55 2.79
CA LYS A 207 9.71 13.71 3.06
C LYS A 207 11.00 14.53 2.98
N GLN A 208 11.51 14.98 4.12
CA GLN A 208 12.79 15.72 4.17
C GLN A 208 14.02 14.84 3.89
N ALA A 209 13.96 13.57 4.31
CA ALA A 209 15.04 12.60 4.09
C ALA A 209 14.45 11.19 3.92
N HIS A 210 15.08 10.38 3.08
CA HIS A 210 14.74 8.98 2.88
C HIS A 210 15.97 8.12 3.13
N ILE A 211 15.87 7.18 4.08
CA ILE A 211 16.93 6.22 4.39
C ILE A 211 16.36 4.83 4.14
N ALA A 212 16.99 4.09 3.24
CA ALA A 212 16.64 2.72 2.93
C ALA A 212 17.78 1.77 3.33
N LYS A 213 17.42 0.62 3.89
CA LYS A 213 18.37 -0.43 4.25
C LYS A 213 17.72 -1.80 4.05
N VAL A 214 18.46 -2.72 3.44
CA VAL A 214 18.06 -4.14 3.42
C VAL A 214 18.26 -4.71 4.82
N ILE A 215 17.18 -5.24 5.39
CA ILE A 215 17.19 -5.92 6.68
C ILE A 215 16.96 -7.41 6.40
N ASP A 216 17.94 -8.24 6.73
CA ASP A 216 17.89 -9.70 6.50
C ASP A 216 17.01 -10.40 7.54
N CYS A 217 15.72 -10.09 7.52
CA CYS A 217 14.71 -10.73 8.37
C CYS A 217 13.36 -10.84 7.65
N ASN A 218 12.42 -11.57 8.25
CA ASN A 218 11.04 -11.59 7.76
C ASN A 218 10.38 -10.22 7.99
N TRP A 219 9.62 -9.73 7.02
CA TRP A 219 8.92 -8.43 7.09
C TRP A 219 8.07 -8.29 8.36
N LYS A 220 7.43 -9.36 8.83
CA LYS A 220 6.61 -9.36 10.04
C LYS A 220 7.40 -9.00 11.30
N ILE A 221 8.64 -9.51 11.43
CA ILE A 221 9.51 -9.20 12.58
C ILE A 221 9.86 -7.71 12.58
N SER A 222 10.10 -7.13 11.41
CA SER A 222 10.37 -5.68 11.30
C SER A 222 9.13 -4.86 11.64
N GLN A 223 7.95 -5.28 11.17
CA GLN A 223 6.70 -4.56 11.34
C GLN A 223 6.19 -4.61 12.78
N GLU A 224 6.19 -5.78 13.42
CA GLU A 224 5.67 -6.01 14.78
C GLU A 224 6.46 -5.25 15.87
N ALA A 225 7.63 -4.70 15.52
CA ALA A 225 8.45 -3.90 16.43
C ALA A 225 7.98 -2.43 16.56
N PHE A 226 7.04 -1.99 15.72
CA PHE A 226 6.51 -0.61 15.66
C PHE A 226 4.99 -0.60 15.80
#